data_AF-A0A7C3QMT4-F1
#
_entry.id   AF-A0A7C3QMT4-F1
#
_cell.length_a   1.000
_cell.length_b   1.000
_cell.length_c   1.000
_cell.angle_alpha   90.00
_cell.angle_beta   90.00
_cell.angle_gamma   90.00
#
_symmetry.space_group_name_H-M   'P 1'
#
loop_
_entity.id
_entity.type
_entity.pdbx_description
1 polymer ?
#
loop_
_entity_poly.entity_id
_entity_poly.type
_entity_poly.pdbx_seq_one_letter_code
_entity_poly.pdbx_strand_id
1 'polypeptide(L)'
;MARRIRQRQRLGIMEILMHIEHITIENFIGIHFLDAALNAKGVTLIAGHNGAGKSTVRDAIRFALLGEPGRVRLKKDYRSLLTAGTKNGRVTMRLDSDHEIRRNVKTGNP
;
A
#
# COMPACT_ATOMS: atom_id res chain seq x y z
N MET A 1 -11.08 -15.00 34.30
CA MET A 1 -11.68 -15.76 33.17
C MET A 1 -12.81 -14.99 32.43
N ALA A 2 -13.64 -14.19 33.12
CA ALA A 2 -14.77 -13.44 32.52
C ALA A 2 -14.43 -12.13 31.73
N ARG A 3 -13.14 -11.89 31.43
CA ARG A 3 -12.70 -10.69 30.67
C ARG A 3 -12.59 -10.95 29.16
N ARG A 4 -12.39 -12.22 28.76
CA ARG A 4 -12.21 -12.65 27.35
C ARG A 4 -13.52 -12.77 26.56
N ILE A 5 -14.64 -13.04 27.24
CA ILE A 5 -15.96 -13.26 26.60
C ILE A 5 -16.63 -11.91 26.26
N ARG A 6 -16.43 -10.86 27.08
CA ARG A 6 -16.98 -9.52 26.84
C ARG A 6 -16.39 -8.81 25.62
N GLN A 7 -15.16 -9.12 25.21
CA GLN A 7 -14.59 -8.57 23.97
C GLN A 7 -15.20 -9.22 22.73
N ARG A 8 -15.56 -10.52 22.78
CA ARG A 8 -16.12 -11.23 21.63
C ARG A 8 -17.61 -10.92 21.34
N GLN A 9 -18.37 -10.42 22.31
CA GLN A 9 -19.78 -10.03 22.08
C GLN A 9 -19.98 -8.56 21.64
N ARG A 10 -18.93 -7.72 21.71
CA ARG A 10 -18.92 -6.40 21.06
C ARG A 10 -18.47 -6.46 19.59
N LEU A 11 -18.04 -7.65 19.15
CA LEU A 11 -17.53 -8.01 17.82
C LEU A 11 -18.65 -8.41 16.84
N GLY A 12 -19.88 -7.96 17.08
CA GLY A 12 -21.04 -8.34 16.28
C GLY A 12 -21.34 -7.44 15.08
N ILE A 13 -21.13 -6.11 15.16
CA ILE A 13 -21.64 -5.17 14.14
C ILE A 13 -20.78 -3.90 13.96
N MET A 14 -19.73 -3.66 14.76
CA MET A 14 -18.81 -2.55 14.47
C MET A 14 -17.77 -3.02 13.46
N GLU A 15 -17.99 -2.63 12.20
CA GLU A 15 -17.18 -2.92 11.03
C GLU A 15 -15.68 -3.00 11.33
N ILE A 16 -15.04 -4.10 10.94
CA ILE A 16 -13.57 -4.16 10.87
C ILE A 16 -13.18 -3.23 9.71
N LEU A 17 -13.02 -1.95 10.02
CA LEU A 17 -12.45 -0.98 9.10
C LEU A 17 -10.97 -1.32 8.93
N MET A 18 -10.57 -1.58 7.69
CA MET A 18 -9.17 -1.75 7.33
C MET A 18 -8.46 -0.39 7.43
N HIS A 19 -7.44 -0.29 8.29
CA HIS A 19 -6.62 0.90 8.42
C HIS A 19 -5.24 0.69 7.80
N ILE A 20 -4.91 1.51 6.81
CA ILE A 20 -3.55 1.58 6.28
C ILE A 20 -2.73 2.48 7.21
N GLU A 21 -1.72 1.91 7.87
CA GLU A 21 -0.90 2.62 8.85
C GLU A 21 0.39 3.16 8.22
N HIS A 22 0.92 2.46 7.23
CA HIS A 22 2.22 2.79 6.66
C HIS A 22 2.33 2.31 5.22
N ILE A 23 3.06 3.08 4.42
CA ILE A 23 3.48 2.67 3.08
C ILE A 23 4.96 3.01 2.85
N THR A 24 5.68 2.03 2.32
CA THR A 24 7.05 2.18 1.84
C THR A 24 7.07 1.83 0.35
N ILE A 25 7.62 2.72 -0.47
CA ILE A 25 7.73 2.57 -1.92
C ILE A 25 9.20 2.64 -2.30
N GLU A 26 9.67 1.64 -3.04
CA GLU A 26 11.01 1.58 -3.61
C GLU A 26 10.90 1.40 -5.13
N ASN A 27 11.40 2.38 -5.89
CA ASN A 27 11.50 2.35 -7.36
C ASN A 27 10.19 1.99 -8.09
N PHE A 28 9.13 2.74 -7.83
CA PHE A 28 7.81 2.56 -8.44
C PHE A 28 7.33 3.85 -9.10
N ILE A 29 7.05 3.82 -10.40
CA ILE A 29 6.45 4.89 -11.24
C ILE A 29 6.98 6.29 -10.87
N GLY A 30 8.30 6.48 -11.00
CA GLY A 30 8.97 7.77 -10.79
C GLY A 30 9.34 8.08 -9.33
N ILE A 31 8.78 7.35 -8.36
CA ILE A 31 9.22 7.42 -6.97
C ILE A 31 10.41 6.47 -6.79
N HIS A 32 11.58 7.00 -6.41
CA HIS A 32 12.73 6.19 -6.04
C HIS A 32 12.60 5.63 -4.63
N PHE A 33 12.21 6.47 -3.68
CA PHE A 33 11.97 6.08 -2.30
C PHE A 33 10.88 6.97 -1.68
N LEU A 34 9.96 6.35 -0.96
CA LEU A 34 9.02 7.01 -0.06
C LEU A 34 8.85 6.12 1.16
N ASP A 35 8.87 6.73 2.34
CA ASP A 35 8.54 6.07 3.59
C ASP A 35 7.58 6.97 4.36
N ALA A 36 6.33 6.53 4.53
CA ALA A 36 5.27 7.40 5.00
C ALA A 36 4.30 6.67 5.95
N ALA A 37 4.19 7.20 7.17
CA ALA A 37 3.09 6.90 8.06
C ALA A 37 1.81 7.60 7.60
N LEU A 38 0.69 6.89 7.64
CA LEU A 38 -0.62 7.41 7.29
C LEU A 38 -1.46 7.63 8.54
N ASN A 39 -2.41 8.57 8.47
CA ASN A 39 -3.29 8.88 9.59
C ASN A 39 -4.31 7.76 9.80
N ALA A 40 -4.08 6.95 10.84
CA ALA A 40 -4.98 5.86 11.20
C ALA A 40 -6.38 6.31 11.64
N LYS A 41 -6.56 7.57 12.03
CA LYS A 41 -7.81 8.09 12.64
C LYS A 41 -8.51 9.15 11.78
N GLY A 42 -8.12 9.31 10.52
CA GLY A 42 -8.70 10.35 9.67
C GLY A 42 -8.18 10.35 8.23
N VAL A 43 -8.25 11.52 7.59
CA VAL A 43 -7.84 11.70 6.20
C VAL A 43 -6.35 12.01 6.13
N THR A 44 -5.63 11.33 5.25
CA THR A 44 -4.26 11.70 4.88
C THR A 44 -4.28 12.47 3.55
N LEU A 45 -3.83 13.72 3.56
CA LEU A 45 -3.68 14.54 2.35
C LEU A 45 -2.27 14.38 1.77
N ILE A 46 -2.19 13.91 0.52
CA ILE A 46 -0.93 13.88 -0.25
C ILE A 46 -1.01 15.02 -1.28
N ALA A 47 -0.22 16.08 -1.07
CA ALA A 47 -0.24 17.29 -1.87
C ALA A 47 1.16 17.62 -2.45
N GLY A 48 1.19 18.46 -3.49
CA GLY A 48 2.41 18.84 -4.21
C GLY A 48 2.17 19.11 -5.69
N HIS A 49 3.22 19.53 -6.39
CA HIS A 49 3.17 19.87 -7.82
C HIS A 49 2.82 18.68 -8.72
N ASN A 50 2.40 18.94 -9.96
CA ASN A 50 2.21 17.89 -10.96
C ASN A 50 3.52 17.12 -11.20
N GLY A 51 3.41 15.81 -11.42
CA GLY A 51 4.58 14.94 -11.54
C GLY A 51 5.26 14.56 -10.21
N ALA A 52 4.91 15.17 -9.07
CA ALA A 52 5.54 14.87 -7.78
C ALA A 52 5.22 13.48 -7.17
N GLY A 53 4.60 12.57 -7.93
CA GLY A 53 4.31 11.21 -7.46
C GLY A 53 3.01 11.03 -6.66
N LYS A 54 2.16 12.05 -6.52
CA LYS A 54 0.88 11.95 -5.77
C LYS A 54 0.00 10.78 -6.24
N SER A 55 -0.28 10.71 -7.55
CA SER A 55 -1.05 9.61 -8.13
C SER A 55 -0.29 8.28 -8.05
N THR A 56 1.05 8.31 -8.03
CA THR A 56 1.89 7.13 -7.84
C THR A 56 1.70 6.52 -6.46
N VAL A 57 1.58 7.32 -5.39
CA VAL A 57 1.32 6.78 -4.04
C VAL A 57 -0.03 6.04 -3.99
N ARG A 58 -1.08 6.62 -4.59
CA ARG A 58 -2.38 5.96 -4.73
C ARG A 58 -2.27 4.65 -5.53
N ASP A 59 -1.53 4.66 -6.63
CA ASP A 59 -1.35 3.47 -7.46
C ASP A 59 -0.54 2.38 -6.72
N ALA A 60 0.41 2.77 -5.86
CA ALA A 60 1.17 1.86 -5.02
C ALA A 60 0.28 1.20 -3.94
N ILE A 61 -0.61 1.96 -3.30
CA ILE A 61 -1.61 1.41 -2.36
C ILE A 61 -2.48 0.36 -3.06
N ARG A 62 -3.01 0.69 -4.24
CA ARG A 62 -3.81 -0.26 -5.04
C ARG A 62 -3.00 -1.51 -5.39
N PHE A 63 -1.75 -1.33 -5.83
CA PHE A 63 -0.87 -2.43 -6.22
C PHE A 63 -0.54 -3.34 -5.03
N ALA A 64 -0.28 -2.77 -3.85
CA ALA A 64 -0.04 -3.54 -2.63
C ALA A 64 -1.23 -4.44 -2.31
N LEU A 65 -2.44 -3.86 -2.25
CA LEU A 65 -3.68 -4.56 -1.89
C LEU A 65 -4.07 -5.63 -2.90
N LEU A 66 -4.07 -5.30 -4.19
CA LEU A 66 -4.68 -6.13 -5.23
C LEU A 66 -3.67 -6.99 -6.00
N GLY A 67 -2.37 -6.66 -5.92
CA GLY A 67 -1.34 -7.25 -6.78
C GLY A 67 -1.43 -6.82 -8.25
N GLU A 68 -2.44 -6.02 -8.62
CA GLU A 68 -2.68 -5.55 -9.97
C GLU A 68 -2.46 -4.03 -10.08
N PRO A 69 -1.56 -3.58 -10.95
CA PRO A 69 -1.27 -2.17 -11.15
C PRO A 69 -2.35 -1.53 -12.02
N GLY A 70 -2.80 -0.32 -11.66
CA GLY A 70 -3.85 0.38 -12.42
C GLY A 70 -3.43 0.88 -13.81
N ARG A 71 -2.13 0.88 -14.13
CA ARG A 71 -1.59 1.46 -15.36
C ARG A 71 -1.24 0.46 -16.45
N VAL A 72 -1.04 -0.81 -16.10
CA VAL A 72 -0.70 -1.86 -17.05
C VAL A 72 -1.48 -3.12 -16.70
N ARG A 73 -2.03 -3.79 -17.71
CA ARG A 73 -2.92 -4.93 -17.50
C ARG A 73 -2.18 -6.27 -17.52
N LEU A 74 -1.14 -6.40 -18.35
CA LEU A 74 -0.44 -7.66 -18.55
C LEU A 74 0.80 -7.73 -17.67
N LYS A 75 1.06 -8.90 -17.07
CA LYS A 75 2.24 -9.14 -16.22
C LYS A 75 3.57 -8.84 -16.92
N LYS A 76 3.67 -9.11 -18.22
CA LYS A 76 4.88 -8.82 -19.01
C LYS A 76 5.25 -7.34 -19.00
N ASP A 77 4.28 -6.45 -18.80
CA ASP A 77 4.46 -5.01 -18.85
C ASP A 77 4.79 -4.42 -17.47
N TYR A 78 4.81 -5.21 -16.40
CA TYR A 78 5.07 -4.72 -15.03
C TYR A 78 6.45 -4.09 -14.87
N ARG A 79 7.42 -4.47 -15.71
CA ARG A 79 8.74 -3.81 -15.74
C ARG A 79 8.66 -2.31 -16.05
N SER A 80 7.63 -1.86 -16.78
CA SER A 80 7.42 -0.44 -17.06
C SER A 80 7.02 0.38 -15.81
N LEU A 81 6.63 -0.30 -14.73
CA LEU A 81 6.31 0.34 -13.46
C LEU A 81 7.56 0.62 -12.62
N LEU A 82 8.72 0.08 -12.99
CA LEU A 82 9.98 0.42 -12.35
C LEU A 82 10.36 1.85 -12.69
N THR A 83 10.88 2.56 -11.70
CA THR A 83 11.49 3.87 -11.95
C THR A 83 12.69 3.71 -12.91
N ALA A 84 12.86 4.67 -13.81
CA ALA A 84 13.89 4.61 -14.85
C ALA A 84 15.30 4.35 -14.27
N GLY A 85 16.08 3.51 -14.93
CA GLY A 85 17.43 3.13 -14.50
C GLY A 85 17.48 2.09 -13.37
N THR A 86 16.35 1.70 -12.80
CA THR A 86 16.31 0.75 -11.68
C THR A 86 16.09 -0.67 -12.17
N LYS A 87 16.77 -1.62 -11.51
CA LYS A 87 16.60 -3.03 -11.81
C LYS A 87 15.53 -3.69 -10.95
N ASN A 88 15.23 -3.19 -9.76
CA ASN A 88 14.28 -3.81 -8.83
C ASN A 88 13.45 -2.72 -8.14
N GLY A 89 12.25 -3.09 -7.71
CA GLY A 89 11.35 -2.22 -6.98
C GLY A 89 10.39 -3.02 -6.10
N ARG A 90 9.88 -2.38 -5.06
CA ARG A 90 9.02 -2.99 -4.05
C ARG A 90 8.00 -1.98 -3.54
N VAL A 91 6.81 -2.46 -3.21
CA VAL A 91 5.83 -1.72 -2.42
C VAL A 91 5.51 -2.53 -1.19
N THR A 92 5.62 -1.92 -0.03
CA THR A 92 5.32 -2.52 1.28
C THR A 92 4.26 -1.67 1.97
N MET A 93 3.26 -2.30 2.56
CA MET A 93 2.15 -1.63 3.22
C MET A 93 1.80 -2.34 4.52
N ARG A 94 1.65 -1.58 5.61
CA ARG A 94 1.24 -2.11 6.91
C ARG A 94 -0.21 -1.74 7.19
N LEU A 95 -0.98 -2.73 7.62
CA LEU A 95 -2.40 -2.69 7.93
C LEU A 95 -2.63 -3.13 9.37
N ASP A 96 -3.60 -2.51 10.04
CA ASP A 96 -4.20 -2.99 11.30
C ASP A 96 -3.19 -3.57 12.32
N SER A 97 -2.15 -2.79 12.60
CA SER A 97 -1.01 -3.02 13.50
C SER A 97 -0.13 -4.25 13.23
N ASP A 98 -0.70 -5.35 12.77
CA ASP A 98 -0.08 -6.68 12.73
C ASP A 98 0.00 -7.30 11.32
N HIS A 99 -0.57 -6.65 10.30
CA HIS A 99 -0.61 -7.18 8.94
C HIS A 99 0.32 -6.39 8.03
N GLU A 100 1.17 -7.09 7.28
CA GLU A 100 2.06 -6.45 6.31
C GLU A 100 1.91 -7.13 4.95
N ILE A 101 1.74 -6.31 3.92
CA ILE A 101 1.68 -6.74 2.53
C ILE A 101 2.91 -6.19 1.83
N ARG A 102 3.71 -7.09 1.26
CA ARG A 102 4.85 -6.76 0.39
C ARG A 102 4.52 -7.19 -1.03
N ARG A 103 4.99 -6.44 -2.02
CA ARG A 103 4.84 -6.76 -3.44
C ARG A 103 6.10 -6.40 -4.21
N ASN A 104 6.61 -7.33 -5.00
CA ASN A 104 7.66 -7.06 -5.98
C ASN A 104 7.05 -6.41 -7.23
N VAL A 105 7.59 -5.26 -7.64
CA VAL A 105 7.04 -4.47 -8.75
C VAL A 105 7.04 -5.24 -10.07
N LYS A 106 8.02 -6.11 -10.33
CA LYS A 106 8.10 -6.87 -11.59
C LYS A 106 7.07 -7.98 -11.71
N THR A 107 6.58 -8.50 -10.60
CA THR A 107 5.78 -9.73 -10.59
C THR A 107 4.39 -9.55 -9.99
N GLY A 108 4.18 -8.54 -9.15
CA GLY A 108 2.97 -8.39 -8.33
C GLY A 108 2.84 -9.45 -7.23
N ASN A 109 3.83 -10.33 -7.09
CA ASN A 109 3.82 -11.36 -6.06
C ASN A 109 4.41 -10.80 -4.75
N PRO A 110 4.09 -11.42 -3.60
CA PRO A 110 4.71 -11.09 -2.33
C PRO A 110 6.23 -11.14 -2.36
#